data_AF-A0A8T1V0H1-F1
#
_entry.id   AF-A0A8T1V0H1-F1
#
_cell.length_a   1.000
_cell.length_b   1.000
_cell.length_c   1.000
_cell.angle_alpha   90.00
_cell.angle_beta   90.00
_cell.angle_gamma   90.00
#
_symmetry.space_group_name_H-M   'P 1'
#
loop_
_entity.id
_entity.type
_entity.pdbx_description
1 polymer ?
#
loop_
_entity_poly.entity_id
_entity_poly.type
_entity_poly.pdbx_seq_one_letter_code
_entity_poly.pdbx_strand_id
1 'polypeptide(L)'
;MQSPQQSPKRVIPSRFPEIAQDLDEDAGEPNRVEEDEDPVVAEGRIATLLMDQEWDTRGWNSTKIQSAVETLYEEIEHSGDDSRRELATSMLLRLMETHEDAVDYVETSLPSLTNKAFRTLSKSTDNTKIFRVARLVAVLAE
;
A
#
# COMPACT_ATOMS: atom_id res chain seq x y z
N MET A 1 73.32 -11.75 9.74
CA MET A 1 72.63 -11.00 10.81
C MET A 1 71.14 -11.25 10.65
N GLN A 2 70.55 -12.09 11.50
CA GLN A 2 69.14 -12.46 11.50
C GLN A 2 68.62 -12.26 12.93
N SER A 3 67.60 -11.40 13.07
CA SER A 3 66.96 -11.09 14.35
C SER A 3 65.87 -12.12 14.65
N PRO A 4 65.79 -12.70 15.86
CA PRO A 4 64.73 -13.66 16.18
C PRO A 4 63.42 -12.95 16.61
N GLN A 5 62.32 -13.51 16.11
CA GLN A 5 60.93 -13.15 16.41
C GLN A 5 60.62 -13.24 17.91
N GLN A 6 59.87 -12.28 18.45
CA GLN A 6 59.12 -12.43 19.69
C GLN A 6 57.69 -11.90 19.51
N SER A 7 56.73 -12.81 19.57
CA SER A 7 55.29 -12.54 19.58
C SER A 7 54.85 -12.17 21.01
N PRO A 8 54.12 -11.06 21.23
CA PRO A 8 53.61 -10.75 22.57
C PRO A 8 52.38 -11.61 22.93
N LYS A 9 52.47 -12.24 24.11
CA LYS A 9 51.53 -13.18 24.73
C LYS A 9 50.13 -12.58 24.92
N ARG A 10 49.09 -13.32 24.51
CA ARG A 10 47.69 -13.10 24.90
C ARG A 10 47.56 -13.29 26.42
N VAL A 11 47.14 -12.25 27.13
CA VAL A 11 46.73 -12.34 28.53
C VAL A 11 45.25 -12.75 28.54
N ILE A 12 44.95 -13.93 29.08
CA ILE A 12 43.58 -14.39 29.34
C ILE A 12 43.33 -14.18 30.83
N PRO A 13 42.44 -13.26 31.24
CA PRO A 13 41.99 -13.23 32.62
C PRO A 13 41.05 -14.41 32.87
N SER A 14 41.57 -15.48 33.48
CA SER A 14 40.74 -16.50 34.13
C SER A 14 40.33 -15.98 35.51
N ARG A 15 39.06 -15.59 35.65
CA ARG A 15 38.33 -15.71 36.92
C ARG A 15 36.84 -15.55 36.66
N PHE A 16 36.14 -16.67 36.44
CA PHE A 16 34.70 -16.73 36.70
C PHE A 16 34.48 -16.58 38.21
N PRO A 17 33.71 -15.59 38.68
CA PRO A 17 33.09 -15.67 40.00
C PRO A 17 31.86 -16.59 39.90
N GLU A 18 31.73 -17.46 40.90
CA GLU A 18 30.62 -18.37 41.10
C GLU A 18 29.27 -17.64 41.06
N ILE A 19 28.31 -18.27 40.38
CA ILE A 19 26.92 -17.82 40.27
C ILE A 19 26.31 -17.91 41.68
N ALA A 20 26.16 -16.76 42.35
CA ALA A 20 25.19 -16.62 43.43
C ALA A 20 23.81 -16.66 42.80
N GLN A 21 23.04 -17.70 43.13
CA GLN A 21 21.62 -17.80 42.84
C GLN A 21 20.88 -16.87 43.80
N ASP A 22 20.69 -15.63 43.41
CA ASP A 22 19.71 -14.75 44.02
C ASP A 22 18.55 -14.58 43.03
N LEU A 23 17.45 -15.20 43.42
CA LEU A 23 16.12 -15.09 42.84
C LEU A 23 15.64 -13.66 43.02
N ASP A 24 15.64 -12.86 41.95
CA ASP A 24 14.85 -11.64 41.92
C ASP A 24 14.22 -11.46 40.54
N GLU A 25 12.88 -11.53 40.58
CA GLU A 25 11.93 -10.92 39.68
C GLU A 25 12.01 -11.33 38.20
N ASP A 26 11.25 -12.38 37.90
CA ASP A 26 10.58 -12.61 36.62
C ASP A 26 9.78 -11.34 36.22
N ALA A 27 10.49 -10.34 35.71
CA ALA A 27 9.94 -9.24 34.98
C ALA A 27 9.45 -9.82 33.65
N GLY A 28 8.22 -10.31 33.70
CA GLY A 28 7.55 -10.99 32.60
C GLY A 28 7.85 -10.30 31.28
N GLU A 29 8.21 -11.12 30.29
CA GLU A 29 8.20 -10.70 28.90
C GLU A 29 6.92 -9.88 28.69
N PRO A 30 7.00 -8.64 28.18
CA PRO A 30 5.79 -7.92 27.85
C PRO A 30 5.07 -8.84 26.88
N ASN A 31 3.94 -9.37 27.34
CA ASN A 31 3.07 -10.28 26.62
C ASN A 31 2.79 -9.59 25.29
N ARG A 32 3.63 -9.89 24.29
CA ARG A 32 3.48 -9.39 22.94
C ARG A 32 2.29 -10.20 22.49
N VAL A 33 1.11 -9.64 22.73
CA VAL A 33 -0.11 -10.07 22.09
C VAL A 33 0.27 -10.00 20.62
N GLU A 34 0.60 -11.14 20.02
CA GLU A 34 0.47 -11.31 18.59
C GLU A 34 -1.02 -11.07 18.41
N GLU A 35 -1.37 -9.83 18.10
CA GLU A 35 -2.69 -9.51 17.63
C GLU A 35 -2.85 -10.42 16.42
N ASP A 36 -3.69 -11.46 16.57
CA ASP A 36 -4.15 -12.28 15.47
C ASP A 36 -4.81 -11.31 14.49
N GLU A 37 -4.01 -10.72 13.60
CA GLU A 37 -4.50 -9.83 12.57
C GLU A 37 -5.50 -10.64 11.76
N ASP A 38 -6.69 -10.07 11.58
CA ASP A 38 -7.72 -10.69 10.76
C ASP A 38 -7.08 -11.08 9.42
N PRO A 39 -7.13 -12.36 9.02
CA PRO A 39 -6.48 -12.83 7.80
C PRO A 39 -6.87 -12.01 6.57
N VAL A 40 -8.07 -11.41 6.56
CA VAL A 40 -8.54 -10.52 5.49
C VAL A 40 -7.74 -9.21 5.44
N VAL A 41 -7.41 -8.63 6.61
CA VAL A 41 -6.60 -7.40 6.71
C VAL A 41 -5.16 -7.68 6.27
N ALA A 42 -4.61 -8.83 6.68
CA ALA A 42 -3.28 -9.26 6.26
C ALA A 42 -3.20 -9.47 4.74
N GLU A 43 -4.19 -10.13 4.15
CA GLU A 43 -4.27 -10.36 2.70
C GLU A 43 -4.36 -9.04 1.91
N GLY A 44 -5.15 -8.07 2.40
CA GLY A 44 -5.21 -6.73 1.82
C GLY A 44 -3.86 -6.01 1.80
N ARG A 45 -3.09 -6.07 2.90
CA ARG A 45 -1.75 -5.47 2.95
C ARG A 45 -0.77 -6.13 1.98
N ILE A 46 -0.82 -7.46 1.87
CA ILE A 46 0.02 -8.20 0.91
C ILE A 46 -0.32 -7.77 -0.52
N ALA A 47 -1.60 -7.63 -0.86
CA ALA A 47 -2.03 -7.16 -2.17
C ALA A 47 -1.52 -5.75 -2.47
N THR A 48 -1.58 -4.82 -1.51
CA THR A 48 -1.03 -3.47 -1.67
C THR A 48 0.49 -3.50 -1.88
N LEU A 49 1.23 -4.31 -1.12
CA LEU A 49 2.67 -4.44 -1.27
C LEU A 49 3.08 -4.99 -2.64
N LEU A 50 2.34 -5.99 -3.16
CA LEU A 50 2.56 -6.51 -4.49
C LEU A 50 2.25 -5.46 -5.56
N MET A 51 1.17 -4.70 -5.40
CA MET A 51 0.81 -3.62 -6.32
C MET A 51 1.90 -2.54 -6.40
N ASP A 52 2.43 -2.10 -5.26
CA ASP A 52 3.50 -1.10 -5.21
C ASP A 52 4.80 -1.61 -5.86
N GLN A 53 5.05 -2.92 -5.80
CA GLN A 53 6.21 -3.53 -6.43
C GLN A 53 6.05 -3.63 -7.95
N GLU A 54 4.87 -4.02 -8.43
CA GLU A 54 4.58 -4.19 -9.86
C GLU A 54 4.33 -2.85 -10.57
N TRP A 55 3.87 -1.85 -9.81
CA TRP A 55 3.47 -0.54 -10.33
C TRP A 55 4.09 0.60 -9.53
N ASP A 56 5.42 0.72 -9.64
CA ASP A 56 6.18 1.79 -8.97
C ASP A 56 5.92 3.16 -9.61
N THR A 57 5.21 4.02 -8.88
CA THR A 57 4.83 5.37 -9.29
C THR A 57 5.68 6.47 -8.65
N ARG A 58 6.68 6.14 -7.82
CA ARG A 58 7.45 7.13 -7.02
C ARG A 58 8.22 8.15 -7.86
N GLY A 59 8.59 7.79 -9.08
CA GLY A 59 9.32 8.66 -10.02
C GLY A 59 8.43 9.40 -11.02
N TRP A 60 7.11 9.36 -10.85
CA TRP A 60 6.17 9.96 -11.80
C TRP A 60 6.03 11.46 -11.56
N ASN A 61 5.73 12.19 -12.63
CA ASN A 61 5.39 13.61 -12.56
C ASN A 61 3.88 13.79 -12.69
N SER A 62 3.38 14.99 -12.41
CA SER A 62 1.95 15.32 -12.41
C SER A 62 1.25 14.90 -13.71
N THR A 63 1.88 15.09 -14.88
CA THR A 63 1.31 14.67 -16.17
C THR A 63 1.10 13.16 -16.25
N LYS A 64 2.10 12.36 -15.81
CA LYS A 64 1.96 10.89 -15.79
C LYS A 64 0.89 10.43 -14.81
N ILE A 65 0.79 11.09 -13.66
CA ILE A 65 -0.23 10.80 -12.65
C ILE A 65 -1.62 11.07 -13.23
N GLN A 66 -1.85 12.24 -13.81
CA GLN A 66 -3.13 12.60 -14.43
C GLN A 66 -3.50 11.65 -15.57
N SER A 67 -2.58 11.33 -16.48
CA SER A 67 -2.85 10.37 -17.56
C SER A 67 -3.17 8.97 -17.04
N ALA A 68 -2.57 8.54 -15.92
CA ALA A 68 -2.90 7.27 -15.31
C ALA A 68 -4.29 7.28 -14.68
N VAL A 69 -4.67 8.36 -14.00
CA VAL A 69 -6.04 8.52 -13.47
C VAL A 69 -7.07 8.45 -14.60
N GLU A 70 -6.85 9.17 -15.71
CA GLU A 70 -7.72 9.10 -16.89
C GLU A 70 -7.83 7.69 -17.45
N THR A 71 -6.70 6.98 -17.59
CA THR A 71 -6.67 5.59 -18.08
C THR A 71 -7.47 4.66 -17.18
N LEU A 72 -7.35 4.83 -15.86
CA LEU A 72 -8.09 4.01 -14.89
C LEU A 72 -9.59 4.31 -14.93
N TYR A 73 -9.99 5.58 -15.10
CA TYR A 73 -11.40 5.94 -15.31
C TYR A 73 -11.97 5.27 -16.55
N GLU A 74 -11.25 5.30 -17.68
CA GLU A 74 -11.68 4.66 -18.91
C GLU A 74 -11.84 3.14 -18.73
N GLU A 75 -10.88 2.50 -18.05
CA GLU A 75 -10.92 1.07 -17.75
C GLU A 75 -12.12 0.69 -16.87
N ILE A 76 -12.37 1.46 -15.81
CA ILE A 76 -13.52 1.25 -14.90
C ILE A 76 -14.85 1.42 -15.64
N GLU A 77 -14.95 2.40 -16.53
CA GLU A 77 -16.18 2.65 -17.28
C GLU A 77 -16.46 1.57 -18.33
N HIS A 78 -15.42 1.16 -19.07
CA HIS A 78 -15.59 0.36 -20.29
C HIS A 78 -15.33 -1.13 -20.12
N SER A 79 -14.55 -1.55 -19.12
CA SER A 79 -14.22 -2.97 -18.95
C SER A 79 -15.46 -3.82 -18.70
N GLY A 80 -15.63 -4.87 -19.51
CA GLY A 80 -16.65 -5.90 -19.30
C GLY A 80 -16.33 -6.85 -18.13
N ASP A 81 -15.08 -6.89 -17.68
CA ASP A 81 -14.58 -7.78 -16.63
C ASP A 81 -14.60 -7.07 -15.27
N ASP A 82 -15.30 -7.67 -14.32
CA ASP A 82 -15.49 -7.17 -12.97
C ASP A 82 -14.18 -7.12 -12.18
N SER A 83 -13.35 -8.16 -12.26
CA SER A 83 -12.06 -8.22 -11.57
C SER A 83 -11.10 -7.15 -12.08
N ARG A 84 -11.13 -6.88 -13.39
CA ARG A 84 -10.34 -5.81 -14.00
C ARG A 84 -10.79 -4.42 -13.54
N ARG A 85 -12.10 -4.20 -13.35
CA ARG A 85 -12.62 -2.93 -12.80
C ARG A 85 -12.27 -2.74 -11.33
N GLU A 86 -12.33 -3.82 -10.55
CA GLU A 86 -11.97 -3.79 -9.12
C GLU A 86 -10.49 -3.49 -8.96
N LEU A 87 -9.62 -4.15 -9.71
CA LEU A 87 -8.19 -3.85 -9.74
C LEU A 87 -7.93 -2.39 -10.13
N ALA A 88 -8.57 -1.89 -11.20
CA ALA A 88 -8.42 -0.50 -11.63
C ALA A 88 -8.88 0.51 -10.54
N THR A 89 -9.91 0.16 -9.79
CA THR A 89 -10.39 0.97 -8.65
C THR A 89 -9.38 0.95 -7.51
N SER A 90 -8.82 -0.22 -7.15
CA SER A 90 -7.77 -0.33 -6.14
C SER A 90 -6.51 0.43 -6.54
N MET A 91 -6.12 0.37 -7.82
CA MET A 91 -4.99 1.13 -8.37
C MET A 91 -5.24 2.65 -8.29
N LEU A 92 -6.45 3.11 -8.60
CA LEU A 92 -6.81 4.52 -8.48
C LEU A 92 -6.73 5.01 -7.04
N LEU A 93 -7.32 4.26 -6.10
CA LEU A 93 -7.22 4.59 -4.67
C LEU A 93 -5.76 4.63 -4.21
N ARG A 94 -4.94 3.67 -4.67
CA ARG A 94 -3.51 3.66 -4.34
C ARG A 94 -2.78 4.88 -4.86
N LEU A 95 -3.10 5.36 -6.07
CA LEU A 95 -2.57 6.62 -6.59
C LEU A 95 -2.95 7.82 -5.73
N MET A 96 -4.21 7.90 -5.29
CA MET A 96 -4.70 8.98 -4.43
C MET A 96 -4.05 8.96 -3.04
N GLU A 97 -3.80 7.77 -2.48
CA GLU A 97 -3.08 7.64 -1.21
C GLU A 97 -1.62 8.09 -1.29
N THR A 98 -1.00 7.98 -2.46
CA THR A 98 0.44 8.16 -2.63
C THR A 98 0.83 9.49 -3.29
N HIS A 99 -0.07 10.13 -4.03
CA HIS A 99 0.20 11.35 -4.78
C HIS A 99 -0.90 12.41 -4.59
N GLU A 100 -0.55 13.56 -4.01
CA GLU A 100 -1.48 14.70 -3.88
C GLU A 100 -2.00 15.19 -5.25
N ASP A 101 -1.15 15.15 -6.29
CA ASP A 101 -1.55 15.48 -7.67
C ASP A 101 -2.72 14.62 -8.18
N ALA A 102 -2.82 13.36 -7.72
CA ALA A 102 -3.94 12.49 -8.07
C ALA A 102 -5.22 12.93 -7.36
N VAL A 103 -5.12 13.31 -6.08
CA VAL A 103 -6.25 13.83 -5.30
C VAL A 103 -6.80 15.11 -5.94
N ASP A 104 -5.93 16.09 -6.20
CA ASP A 104 -6.32 17.37 -6.83
C ASP A 104 -7.00 17.15 -8.19
N TYR A 105 -6.47 16.25 -9.01
CA TYR A 105 -7.05 15.94 -10.30
C TYR A 105 -8.40 15.21 -10.17
N VAL A 106 -8.53 14.29 -9.22
CA VAL A 106 -9.80 13.60 -8.93
C VAL A 106 -10.84 14.60 -8.46
N GLU A 107 -10.54 15.44 -7.48
CA GLU A 107 -11.47 16.44 -6.95
C GLU A 107 -11.97 17.41 -8.03
N THR A 108 -11.07 17.86 -8.91
CA THR A 108 -11.43 18.76 -10.02
C THR A 108 -12.23 18.06 -11.12
N SER A 109 -12.04 16.75 -11.33
CA SER A 109 -12.75 15.95 -12.34
C SER A 109 -14.07 15.33 -11.84
N LEU A 110 -14.26 15.22 -10.52
CA LEU A 110 -15.42 14.58 -9.88
C LEU A 110 -16.77 15.19 -10.30
N PRO A 111 -16.92 16.53 -10.40
CA PRO A 111 -18.15 17.13 -10.92
C PRO A 111 -18.44 16.72 -12.38
N SER A 112 -17.41 16.56 -13.20
CA SER A 112 -17.55 16.14 -14.60
C SER A 112 -17.93 14.66 -14.71
N LEU A 113 -17.33 13.78 -13.89
CA LEU A 113 -17.71 12.37 -13.77
C LEU A 113 -19.16 12.20 -13.31
N THR A 114 -19.55 12.94 -12.28
CA THR A 114 -20.92 12.95 -11.76
C THR A 114 -21.91 13.40 -12.84
N ASN A 115 -21.60 14.49 -13.54
CA ASN A 115 -22.42 14.93 -14.68
C ASN A 115 -22.50 13.86 -15.78
N LYS A 116 -21.41 13.15 -16.08
CA LYS A 116 -21.40 12.07 -17.08
C LYS A 116 -22.35 10.93 -16.69
N ALA A 117 -22.31 10.50 -15.42
CA ALA A 117 -23.16 9.44 -14.90
C ALA A 117 -24.66 9.80 -14.94
N PHE A 118 -25.02 11.01 -14.51
CA PHE A 118 -26.43 11.36 -14.27
C PHE A 118 -27.10 12.10 -15.43
N ARG A 119 -26.34 12.84 -16.26
CA ARG A 119 -26.92 13.68 -17.33
C ARG A 119 -27.39 12.88 -18.55
N THR A 120 -26.97 11.62 -18.68
CA THR A 120 -27.41 10.71 -19.74
C THR A 120 -28.45 9.70 -19.26
N LEU A 121 -29.21 9.93 -18.19
CA LEU A 121 -30.35 9.07 -17.84
C LEU A 121 -31.51 9.24 -18.85
N SER A 122 -31.41 8.57 -19.99
CA SER A 122 -32.45 8.47 -21.02
C SER A 122 -32.87 7.00 -21.15
N LYS A 123 -34.07 6.73 -21.69
CA LYS A 123 -34.56 5.35 -21.88
C LYS A 123 -33.65 4.44 -22.72
N SER A 124 -32.74 5.02 -23.52
CA SER A 124 -31.82 4.31 -24.41
C SER A 124 -30.39 4.21 -23.87
N THR A 125 -30.14 4.67 -22.65
CA THR A 125 -28.77 4.72 -22.12
C THR A 125 -28.34 3.36 -21.60
N ASP A 126 -27.06 3.03 -21.82
CA ASP A 126 -26.43 1.86 -21.24
C ASP A 126 -26.35 2.01 -19.72
N ASN A 127 -27.36 1.46 -19.04
CA ASN A 127 -27.49 1.50 -17.59
C ASN A 127 -26.25 0.91 -16.88
N THR A 128 -25.52 0.02 -17.55
CA THR A 128 -24.31 -0.61 -17.01
C THR A 128 -23.20 0.41 -16.81
N LYS A 129 -22.99 1.30 -17.80
CA LYS A 129 -21.97 2.35 -17.70
C LYS A 129 -22.30 3.38 -16.63
N ILE A 130 -23.56 3.78 -16.55
CA ILE A 130 -24.05 4.67 -15.49
C ILE A 130 -23.78 4.05 -14.12
N PHE A 131 -24.12 2.78 -13.93
CA PHE A 131 -23.91 2.10 -12.66
C PHE A 131 -22.43 2.02 -12.28
N ARG A 132 -21.54 1.76 -13.24
CA ARG A 132 -20.09 1.72 -13.02
C ARG A 132 -19.55 3.07 -12.57
N VAL A 133 -19.92 4.15 -13.26
CA VAL A 133 -19.45 5.50 -12.90
C VAL A 133 -20.08 5.95 -11.57
N ALA A 134 -21.35 5.63 -11.30
CA ALA A 134 -21.98 5.94 -10.02
C ALA A 134 -21.32 5.19 -8.85
N ARG A 135 -20.96 3.91 -9.02
CA ARG A 135 -20.21 3.14 -8.03
C ARG A 135 -18.83 3.74 -7.79
N LEU A 136 -18.14 4.18 -8.85
CA LEU A 136 -16.86 4.87 -8.72
C LEU A 136 -17.00 6.17 -7.92
N VAL A 137 -17.98 7.02 -8.24
CA VAL A 137 -18.23 8.27 -7.49
C VAL A 137 -18.52 7.98 -6.02
N ALA A 138 -19.26 6.92 -5.70
CA ALA A 138 -19.52 6.53 -4.32
C ALA A 138 -18.22 6.15 -3.58
N VAL A 139 -17.34 5.37 -4.22
CA VAL A 139 -16.03 4.99 -3.64
C VAL A 139 -15.13 6.20 -3.42
N LEU A 140 -15.17 7.19 -4.31
CA LEU A 140 -14.35 8.41 -4.19
C LEU A 140 -14.91 9.43 -3.17
N ALA A 141 -16.11 9.20 -2.64
CA ALA A 141 -16.79 10.12 -1.70
C ALA A 141 -16.74 9.64 -0.24
N GLU A 142 -16.13 8.48 0.02
CA GLU A 142 -15.84 7.96 1.38
C GLU A 142 -14.57 8.58 1.96
#